data_AF-A0A9D1NBM2-F1
#
_entry.id   AF-A0A9D1NBM2-F1
#
_cell.length_a   1.000
_cell.length_b   1.000
_cell.length_c   1.000
_cell.angle_alpha   90.00
_cell.angle_beta   90.00
_cell.angle_gamma   90.00
#
_symmetry.space_group_name_H-M   'P 1'
#
loop_
_entity.id
_entity.type
_entity.pdbx_description
1 polymer ?
#
loop_
_entity_poly.entity_id
_entity_poly.type
_entity_poly.pdbx_seq_one_letter_code
_entity_poly.pdbx_strand_id
1 'polypeptide(L)'
;MYCPRCGSQIPDGAQFCNMCGAPVNSNNAPYYSPRSEDNGSFGWAVLGFFIPIVGLVLYLVWKTEKPKSAKMAGKGALVSVMIYVIFIVIYFIIIFAMIGALSSGANAATTMSLFPF
;
A
#
# COMPACT_ATOMS: atom_id res chain seq x y z
N MET A 1 -41.04 5.79 25.75
CA MET A 1 -40.30 4.54 26.15
C MET A 1 -39.32 4.84 27.29
N TYR A 2 -38.75 3.86 28.01
CA TYR A 2 -37.75 4.11 29.08
C TYR A 2 -36.32 3.83 28.64
N CYS A 3 -35.34 4.59 29.14
CA CYS A 3 -33.92 4.40 28.85
C CYS A 3 -33.38 3.10 29.48
N PRO A 4 -32.75 2.18 28.73
CA PRO A 4 -32.20 0.95 29.29
C PRO A 4 -30.97 1.19 30.18
N ARG A 5 -30.33 2.37 30.10
CA ARG A 5 -29.14 2.69 30.88
C ARG A 5 -29.44 3.43 32.18
N CYS A 6 -30.43 4.33 32.18
CA CYS A 6 -30.72 5.20 33.33
C CYS A 6 -32.17 5.16 33.81
N GLY A 7 -33.06 4.44 33.14
CA GLY A 7 -34.46 4.30 33.55
C GLY A 7 -35.33 5.55 33.36
N SER A 8 -34.80 6.65 32.83
CA SER A 8 -35.58 7.86 32.56
C SER A 8 -36.58 7.67 31.43
N GLN A 9 -37.70 8.40 31.46
CA GLN A 9 -38.71 8.37 30.43
C GLN A 9 -38.25 9.20 29.21
N ILE A 10 -38.27 8.57 28.04
CA ILE A 10 -37.80 9.14 26.78
C ILE A 10 -39.01 9.44 25.89
N PRO A 11 -39.11 10.67 25.33
CA PRO A 11 -40.17 11.04 24.40
C PRO A 11 -40.05 10.29 23.07
N ASP A 12 -41.18 10.03 22.43
CA ASP A 12 -41.24 9.26 21.19
C ASP A 12 -40.55 10.03 20.05
N GLY A 13 -39.64 9.36 19.34
CA GLY A 13 -38.80 9.95 18.27
C GLY A 13 -37.40 10.40 18.70
N ALA A 14 -37.07 10.44 19.99
CA ALA A 14 -35.74 10.81 20.45
C ALA A 14 -34.68 9.75 20.10
N GLN A 15 -33.58 10.19 19.46
CA GLN A 15 -32.45 9.31 19.08
C GLN A 15 -31.49 9.07 20.25
N PHE A 16 -31.41 10.02 21.19
CA PHE A 16 -30.55 9.98 22.37
C PHE A 16 -31.35 10.32 23.63
N CYS A 17 -30.98 9.69 24.75
CA CYS A 17 -31.53 9.98 26.05
C CYS A 17 -31.04 11.36 26.52
N ASN A 18 -31.97 12.27 26.83
CA ASN A 18 -31.70 13.61 27.35
C ASN A 18 -31.08 13.63 28.75
N MET A 19 -31.24 12.56 29.53
CA MET A 19 -30.71 12.47 30.90
C MET A 19 -29.30 11.90 30.97
N CYS A 20 -28.95 10.89 30.15
CA CYS A 20 -27.67 10.19 30.24
C CYS A 20 -26.87 10.12 28.92
N GLY A 21 -27.41 10.66 27.82
CA GLY A 21 -26.77 10.66 26.50
C GLY A 21 -26.69 9.31 25.78
N ALA A 22 -27.32 8.24 26.30
CA ALA A 22 -27.32 6.93 25.67
C ALA A 22 -28.21 6.91 24.41
N PRO A 23 -27.83 6.24 23.31
CA PRO A 23 -28.69 6.07 22.15
C PRO A 23 -29.92 5.23 22.51
N VAL A 24 -31.10 5.66 22.05
CA VAL A 24 -32.39 5.07 22.39
C VAL A 24 -32.77 3.96 21.42
N ASN A 25 -32.37 4.11 20.16
CA ASN A 25 -32.56 3.12 19.11
C ASN A 25 -31.20 2.62 18.64
N SER A 26 -30.89 1.34 18.91
CA SER A 26 -29.70 0.67 18.37
C SER A 26 -29.73 0.55 16.83
N ASN A 27 -30.90 0.74 16.20
CA ASN A 27 -31.09 0.65 14.76
C ASN A 27 -30.61 1.88 13.98
N ASN A 28 -30.38 3.01 14.68
CA ASN A 28 -29.76 4.22 14.14
C ASN A 28 -28.39 4.46 14.77
N ALA A 29 -27.72 3.39 15.24
CA ALA A 29 -26.28 3.49 15.42
C ALA A 29 -25.70 3.79 14.02
N PRO A 30 -24.97 4.91 13.83
CA PRO A 30 -24.20 5.08 12.61
C PRO A 30 -23.38 3.81 12.40
N TYR A 31 -23.29 3.33 11.16
CA TYR A 31 -22.52 2.15 10.75
C TYR A 31 -21.07 2.31 11.24
N TYR A 32 -20.83 1.93 12.48
CA TYR A 32 -19.51 1.74 13.04
C TYR A 32 -19.16 0.33 12.61
N SER A 33 -18.61 0.21 11.40
CA SER A 33 -17.90 -0.99 11.00
C SER A 33 -16.94 -1.29 12.16
N PRO A 34 -17.02 -2.47 12.81
CA PRO A 34 -16.08 -2.82 13.87
C PRO A 34 -14.70 -2.57 13.29
N ARG A 35 -14.00 -1.59 13.88
CA ARG A 35 -12.68 -1.14 13.45
C ARG A 35 -11.83 -2.40 13.40
N SER A 36 -11.61 -2.92 12.19
CA SER A 36 -10.79 -4.12 11.99
C SER A 36 -9.51 -3.84 12.77
N GLU A 37 -9.26 -4.64 13.81
CA GLU A 37 -8.15 -4.46 14.75
C GLU A 37 -6.91 -4.03 13.96
N ASP A 38 -6.38 -2.83 14.23
CA ASP A 38 -5.30 -2.21 13.46
C ASP A 38 -3.95 -2.88 13.78
N ASN A 39 -3.92 -4.19 13.60
CA ASN A 39 -2.75 -5.02 13.50
C ASN A 39 -2.18 -4.69 12.13
N GLY A 40 -1.15 -3.85 12.07
CA GLY A 40 -0.42 -3.53 10.85
C GLY A 40 0.28 -4.77 10.29
N SER A 41 -0.51 -5.75 9.84
CA SER A 41 -0.06 -7.05 9.37
C SER A 41 0.84 -6.86 8.16
N PHE A 42 1.86 -7.72 8.08
CA PHE A 42 2.84 -7.71 7.00
C PHE A 42 2.18 -7.79 5.61
N GLY A 43 1.02 -8.43 5.50
CA GLY A 43 0.26 -8.52 4.25
C GLY A 43 -0.06 -7.17 3.61
N TRP A 44 -0.23 -6.10 4.39
CA TRP A 44 -0.47 -4.75 3.85
C TRP A 44 0.74 -4.20 3.11
N ALA A 45 1.96 -4.51 3.58
CA ALA A 45 3.19 -4.14 2.88
C ALA A 45 3.36 -4.96 1.60
N VAL A 46 3.03 -6.26 1.64
CA VAL A 46 3.12 -7.15 0.48
C VAL A 46 2.16 -6.72 -0.63
N LEU A 47 0.91 -6.37 -0.29
CA LEU A 47 -0.05 -5.84 -1.25
C LEU A 47 0.45 -4.55 -1.93
N GLY A 48 1.06 -3.65 -1.16
CA GLY A 48 1.68 -2.43 -1.69
C GLY A 48 2.89 -2.70 -2.58
N PHE A 49 3.63 -3.78 -2.32
CA PHE A 49 4.78 -4.19 -3.14
C PHE A 49 4.35 -4.66 -4.54
N PHE A 50 3.33 -5.53 -4.64
CA PHE A 50 2.87 -6.08 -5.92
C PHE A 50 2.09 -5.06 -6.76
N ILE A 51 1.32 -4.18 -6.12
CA ILE A 51 0.50 -3.19 -6.82
C ILE A 51 0.72 -1.81 -6.17
N PRO A 52 1.79 -1.09 -6.56
CA PRO A 52 2.18 0.18 -5.92
C PRO A 52 1.07 1.24 -5.95
N ILE A 53 0.24 1.25 -7.00
CA ILE A 53 -0.90 2.16 -7.13
C ILE A 53 -1.94 1.92 -6.01
N VAL A 54 -2.28 0.65 -5.75
CA VAL A 54 -3.25 0.29 -4.71
C VAL A 54 -2.68 0.59 -3.32
N GLY A 55 -1.38 0.34 -3.11
CA GLY A 55 -0.69 0.71 -1.88
C GLY A 55 -0.73 2.21 -1.58
N LEU A 56 -0.55 3.06 -2.60
CA LEU A 56 -0.61 4.52 -2.46
C LEU A 56 -2.05 5.01 -2.18
N VAL A 57 -3.05 4.44 -2.85
CA VAL A 57 -4.47 4.77 -2.61
C VAL A 57 -4.90 4.37 -1.20
N LEU A 58 -4.57 3.15 -0.75
CA LEU A 58 -4.84 2.70 0.63
C LEU A 58 -4.14 3.58 1.67
N TYR A 59 -2.90 4.02 1.41
CA TYR A 59 -2.19 4.95 2.28
C TYR A 59 -2.94 6.28 2.44
N LEU A 60 -3.49 6.82 1.34
CA LEU A 60 -4.22 8.09 1.35
C LEU A 60 -5.59 7.96 2.03
N VAL A 61 -6.33 6.88 1.77
CA VAL A 61 -7.65 6.62 2.38
C VAL A 61 -7.55 6.34 3.88
N TRP A 62 -6.56 5.55 4.31
CA TRP A 62 -6.40 5.16 5.72
C TRP A 62 -5.50 6.06 6.55
N LYS A 63 -5.11 7.22 6.02
CA LYS A 63 -4.27 8.19 6.75
C LYS A 63 -4.89 8.64 8.08
N THR A 64 -6.20 8.83 8.15
CA THR A 64 -6.90 9.32 9.34
C THR A 64 -7.43 8.18 10.23
N GLU A 65 -7.85 7.07 9.63
CA GLU A 65 -8.50 5.98 10.36
C GLU A 65 -7.53 4.92 10.88
N LYS A 66 -6.54 4.51 10.07
CA LYS A 66 -5.70 3.32 10.34
C LYS A 66 -4.21 3.61 10.06
N PRO A 67 -3.57 4.48 10.85
CA PRO A 67 -2.23 5.00 10.53
C PRO A 67 -1.15 3.91 10.55
N LYS A 68 -1.33 2.83 11.32
CA LYS A 68 -0.37 1.72 11.37
C LYS A 68 -0.37 0.92 10.07
N SER A 69 -1.54 0.47 9.61
CA SER A 69 -1.70 -0.29 8.37
C SER A 69 -1.39 0.56 7.14
N ALA A 70 -1.77 1.85 7.15
CA ALA A 70 -1.42 2.80 6.10
C ALA A 70 0.10 2.90 5.92
N LYS A 71 0.85 3.14 7.01
CA LYS A 71 2.32 3.25 6.95
C LYS A 71 3.00 1.98 6.40
N MET A 72 2.47 0.80 6.72
CA MET A 72 3.01 -0.48 6.21
C MET A 72 2.77 -0.62 4.69
N ALA A 73 1.55 -0.35 4.23
CA ALA A 73 1.22 -0.36 2.79
C ALA A 73 2.06 0.66 2.00
N GLY A 74 2.22 1.87 2.53
CA GLY A 74 3.03 2.92 1.92
C GLY A 74 4.53 2.56 1.84
N LYS A 75 5.10 1.96 2.89
CA LYS A 75 6.49 1.46 2.87
C LYS A 75 6.67 0.38 1.81
N GLY A 76 5.72 -0.56 1.67
CA GLY A 76 5.78 -1.62 0.66
C GLY A 76 5.82 -1.08 -0.78
N ALA A 77 4.98 -0.08 -1.07
CA ALA A 77 4.97 0.59 -2.38
C ALA A 77 6.28 1.35 -2.67
N LEU A 78 6.89 1.99 -1.66
CA LEU A 78 8.18 2.66 -1.84
C LEU A 78 9.31 1.66 -2.16
N VAL A 79 9.31 0.51 -1.48
CA VAL A 79 10.33 -0.52 -1.66
C VAL A 79 10.26 -1.14 -3.06
N SER A 80 9.07 -1.40 -3.62
CA SER A 80 8.94 -1.93 -4.99
C SER A 80 9.47 -0.97 -6.04
N VAL A 81 9.18 0.34 -5.90
CA VAL A 81 9.70 1.37 -6.79
C VAL A 81 11.23 1.44 -6.71
N MET A 82 11.81 1.40 -5.51
CA MET A 82 13.27 1.42 -5.35
C MET A 82 13.95 0.20 -6.00
N ILE A 83 13.39 -1.00 -5.79
CA ILE A 83 13.91 -2.22 -6.42
C ILE A 83 13.82 -2.14 -7.94
N TYR A 84 12.71 -1.64 -8.48
CA TYR A 84 12.55 -1.46 -9.93
C TYR A 84 13.60 -0.51 -10.52
N VAL A 85 13.87 0.61 -9.87
CA VAL A 85 14.91 1.56 -10.29
C VAL A 85 16.30 0.93 -10.25
N ILE A 86 16.62 0.16 -9.21
CA ILE A 86 17.91 -0.55 -9.09
C ILE A 86 18.08 -1.56 -10.23
N PHE A 87 17.05 -2.37 -10.51
CA PHE A 87 17.09 -3.32 -11.63
C PHE A 87 17.25 -2.64 -12.97
N ILE A 88 16.59 -1.49 -13.19
CA ILE A 88 16.79 -0.66 -14.39
C ILE A 88 18.25 -0.22 -14.52
N VAL A 89 18.84 0.31 -13.46
CA VAL A 89 20.23 0.80 -13.49
C VAL A 89 21.20 -0.36 -13.79
N ILE A 90 21.03 -1.50 -13.12
CA ILE A 90 21.84 -2.70 -13.37
C ILE A 90 21.67 -3.18 -14.81
N TYR A 91 20.44 -3.23 -15.32
CA TYR A 91 20.16 -3.62 -16.70
C TYR A 91 20.87 -2.70 -17.71
N PHE A 92 20.84 -1.39 -17.50
CA PHE A 92 21.58 -0.44 -18.33
C PHE A 92 23.10 -0.66 -18.25
N ILE A 93 23.66 -0.86 -17.05
CA ILE A 93 25.09 -1.14 -16.88
C ILE A 93 25.49 -2.39 -17.65
N ILE A 94 24.69 -3.46 -17.56
CA ILE A 94 24.93 -4.71 -18.30
C ILE A 94 24.86 -4.45 -19.80
N ILE A 95 23.85 -3.72 -20.29
CA ILE A 95 23.74 -3.35 -21.71
C ILE A 95 24.98 -2.59 -22.18
N PHE A 96 25.42 -1.56 -21.44
CA PHE A 96 26.60 -0.77 -21.80
C PHE A 96 27.87 -1.63 -21.82
N ALA A 97 28.04 -2.52 -20.85
CA ALA A 97 29.16 -3.46 -20.83
C ALA A 97 29.12 -4.43 -22.02
N MET A 98 27.95 -4.93 -22.39
CA MET A 98 27.77 -5.86 -23.52
C MET A 98 27.96 -5.16 -24.88
N ILE A 99 27.52 -3.91 -25.05
CA ILE A 99 27.76 -3.12 -26.27
C ILE A 99 29.26 -2.84 -26.45
N GLY A 100 30.00 -2.59 -25.37
CA GLY A 100 31.47 -2.45 -25.41
C GLY A 100 32.22 -3.74 -25.77
N ALA A 101 31.64 -4.92 -25.47
CA ALA A 101 32.22 -6.20 -25.86
C ALA A 101 32.01 -6.54 -27.35
N LEU A 102 30.94 -6.04 -27.98
CA LEU A 102 30.70 -6.26 -29.41
C LEU A 102 31.69 -5.47 -30.30
N SER A 103 32.14 -4.29 -29.86
CA SER A 103 33.14 -3.50 -30.60
C SER A 103 34.56 -4.08 -30.52
N SER A 104 34.84 -4.96 -29.55
CA SER A 104 36.12 -5.66 -29.42
C SER A 104 36.17 -7.00 -30.19
N GLY A 105 35.01 -7.57 -30.53
CA GLY A 105 34.90 -8.77 -31.37
C GLY A 105 35.06 -8.50 -32.88
N ALA A 106 34.74 -7.30 -33.37
CA ALA A 106 34.88 -6.94 -34.78
C ALA A 106 36.36 -6.90 -35.25
N ASN A 107 37.28 -6.59 -34.34
CA ASN A 107 38.71 -6.50 -34.65
C ASN A 107 39.39 -7.88 -34.70
N ALA A 108 38.83 -8.90 -34.03
CA ALA A 108 39.37 -10.26 -34.07
C ALA A 108 38.97 -11.02 -35.35
N ALA A 109 37.80 -10.74 -35.92
CA ALA A 109 37.37 -11.35 -37.18
C ALA A 109 38.15 -10.80 -38.39
N THR A 110 38.58 -9.54 -38.34
CA THR A 110 39.26 -8.87 -39.47
C THR A 110 40.76 -9.23 -39.55
N THR A 111 41.40 -9.59 -38.44
CA THR A 111 42.81 -10.01 -38.43
C THR A 111 43.02 -11.47 -38.88
N MET A 112 41.97 -12.31 -38.83
CA MET A 112 42.06 -13.70 -39.31
C MET A 112 41.96 -13.82 -40.85
N SER A 113 41.44 -12.80 -41.54
CA SER A 113 41.36 -12.76 -43.01
C SER A 113 42.58 -12.14 -43.71
N LEU A 114 43.59 -11.65 -42.98
CA LEU A 114 44.79 -11.00 -43.55
C LEU A 114 46.05 -11.89 -43.58
N PHE A 115 45.93 -13.18 -43.28
CA PHE A 115 46.98 -14.16 -43.56
C PHE A 115 46.48 -15.24 -44.54
N PRO A 116 46.36 -14.95 -45.85
CA PRO A 116 46.50 -15.98 -46.86
C PRO A 116 48.00 -16.30 -47.01
N PHE A 117 48.34 -17.59 -46.88
CA PHE A 117 49.58 -18.27 -47.31
C PHE A 117 50.81 -17.43 -47.68
#